data_AF-A0A0S8D1B0-F1
#
_entry.id   AF-A0A0S8D1B0-F1
#
_cell.length_a   1.000
_cell.length_b   1.000
_cell.length_c   1.000
_cell.angle_alpha   90.00
_cell.angle_beta   90.00
_cell.angle_gamma   90.00
#
_symmetry.space_group_name_H-M   'P 1'
#
loop_
_entity.id
_entity.type
_entity.pdbx_description
1 polymer ?
#
loop_
_entity_poly.entity_id
_entity_poly.type
_entity_poly.pdbx_seq_one_letter_code
_entity_poly.pdbx_strand_id
1 'polypeptide(L)' 'MDGIRIWYWISSIGLAALLFRPAKKVILTQRVRKTERKLDRQLTEDERLDLEKRTIPIAVFIVTTFSFLFNSVIMNKYF' A
#
# COMPACT_ATOMS: atom_id res chain seq x y z
N MET A 1 17.54 -23.79 -4.31
CA MET A 1 16.77 -22.56 -4.59
C MET A 1 17.74 -21.53 -5.10
N ASP A 2 17.55 -21.05 -6.33
CA ASP A 2 18.45 -20.09 -6.96
C ASP A 2 18.53 -18.81 -6.12
N GLY A 3 19.74 -18.39 -5.71
CA GLY A 3 19.93 -17.25 -4.80
C GLY A 3 19.26 -15.96 -5.29
N ILE A 4 19.12 -15.80 -6.60
CA ILE A 4 18.40 -14.71 -7.26
C ILE A 4 16.91 -14.68 -6.88
N ARG A 5 16.23 -15.83 -6.78
CA ARG A 5 14.83 -15.88 -6.33
C ARG A 5 14.69 -15.44 -4.88
N ILE A 6 15.61 -15.88 -4.01
CA ILE A 6 15.58 -15.50 -2.59
C ILE A 6 15.77 -13.97 -2.46
N TRP A 7 16.72 -13.41 -3.20
CA TRP A 7 16.96 -11.96 -3.24
C TRP A 7 15.74 -11.18 -3.76
N TYR A 8 15.09 -11.67 -4.81
CA TYR A 8 13.86 -11.10 -5.36
C TYR A 8 12.74 -11.05 -4.32
N TRP A 9 12.51 -12.14 -3.58
CA TRP A 9 11.46 -12.17 -2.56
C TRP A 9 11.76 -11.23 -1.39
N ILE A 10 12.99 -11.22 -0.88
CA ILE A 10 13.40 -10.36 0.22
C ILE A 10 13.28 -8.87 -0.16
N SER A 11 13.79 -8.49 -1.33
CA SER A 11 13.70 -7.11 -1.82
C SER A 11 12.26 -6.67 -2.07
N SER A 12 11.40 -7.54 -2.61
CA SER A 12 9.97 -7.25 -2.82
C SER A 12 9.24 -7.02 -1.50
N ILE A 13 9.47 -7.88 -0.50
CA ILE A 13 8.85 -7.76 0.83
C ILE A 13 9.36 -6.50 1.55
N GLY A 14 10.67 -6.22 1.46
CA GLY A 14 11.27 -5.03 2.05
C GLY A 14 10.69 -3.73 1.46
N LEU A 15 10.56 -3.67 0.13
CA LEU A 15 9.93 -2.54 -0.56
C LEU A 15 8.45 -2.40 -0.17
N ALA A 16 7.74 -3.53 -0.05
CA ALA A 16 6.34 -3.52 0.35
C ALA A 16 6.17 -2.98 1.78
N ALA A 17 7.00 -3.40 2.72
CA ALA A 17 6.99 -2.89 4.08
C ALA A 17 7.28 -1.38 4.13
N LEU A 18 8.25 -0.91 3.33
CA LEU A 18 8.63 0.49 3.24
C LEU A 18 7.50 1.37 2.69
N LEU A 19 6.85 0.93 1.62
CA LEU A 19 5.78 1.66 0.94
C LEU A 19 4.42 1.57 1.64
N PHE A 20 4.23 0.62 2.56
CA PHE A 20 2.95 0.41 3.22
C PHE A 20 2.47 1.65 3.98
N ARG A 21 3.34 2.28 4.79
CA ARG A 21 3.00 3.47 5.58
C ARG A 21 2.56 4.66 4.70
N PRO A 22 3.37 5.13 3.72
CA PRO A 22 2.97 6.26 2.88
C PRO A 22 1.74 5.92 2.03
N ALA A 23 1.64 4.72 1.47
CA ALA A 23 0.48 4.30 0.68
C ALA A 23 -0.81 4.30 1.51
N LYS A 24 -0.78 3.70 2.71
CA LYS A 24 -1.92 3.71 3.65
C LYS A 24 -2.37 5.14 3.93
N LYS A 25 -1.43 6.03 4.26
CA LYS A 25 -1.73 7.44 4.59
C LYS A 25 -2.40 8.17 3.43
N VAL A 26 -1.91 7.99 2.20
CA VAL A 26 -2.47 8.63 1.00
C VAL A 26 -3.89 8.14 0.73
N ILE A 27 -4.09 6.82 0.73
CA ILE A 27 -5.42 6.22 0.45
C ILE A 27 -6.42 6.64 1.52
N LEU A 28 -6.02 6.61 2.80
CA LEU A 28 -6.86 7.01 3.92
C LEU A 28 -7.26 8.48 3.81
N THR A 29 -6.30 9.38 3.55
CA THR A 29 -6.56 10.83 3.43
C THR A 29 -7.54 11.12 2.29
N GLN A 30 -7.37 10.47 1.14
CA GLN A 30 -8.30 10.64 0.02
C GLN A 30 -9.71 10.15 0.36
N ARG A 31 -9.82 9.00 1.02
CA ARG A 31 -11.11 8.44 1.45
C ARG A 31 -11.79 9.31 2.49
N VAL A 32 -11.07 9.76 3.51
CA VAL A 32 -11.58 10.69 4.54
C VAL A 32 -12.11 11.95 3.87
N ARG A 33 -11.29 12.63 3.05
CA ARG A 33 -11.72 13.86 2.35
C ARG A 33 -12.93 13.63 1.45
N LYS A 34 -12.99 12.50 0.75
CA LYS A 34 -14.13 12.17 -0.13
C LYS A 34 -15.41 11.94 0.69
N THR A 35 -15.29 11.32 1.86
CA THR A 35 -16.43 11.07 2.74
C THR A 35 -16.88 12.35 3.45
N GLU A 36 -15.96 13.17 3.97
CA GLU A 36 -16.27 14.48 4.57
C GLU A 36 -16.99 15.40 3.58
N ARG A 37 -16.52 15.46 2.32
CA ARG A 37 -17.19 16.22 1.25
C ARG A 37 -18.58 15.70 0.89
N LYS A 38 -18.84 14.39 1.06
CA LYS A 38 -20.14 13.79 0.75
C LYS A 38 -21.15 13.98 1.88
N LEU A 39 -20.67 13.97 3.12
CA LEU A 39 -21.51 14.11 4.31
C LEU A 39 -21.67 15.57 4.76
N ASP A 40 -20.89 16.50 4.20
CA ASP A 40 -20.81 17.91 4.60
C ASP A 40 -20.52 18.11 6.10
N ARG A 41 -19.89 17.10 6.73
CA ARG A 41 -19.43 17.13 8.12
C ARG A 41 -18.11 16.38 8.27
N GLN A 42 -17.38 16.68 9.35
CA GLN A 42 -16.20 15.91 9.74
C GLN A 42 -16.62 14.50 10.19
N LEU A 43 -15.81 13.50 9.85
CA LEU A 43 -16.01 12.14 10.38
C LEU A 43 -15.70 12.09 11.87
N THR A 44 -16.50 11.34 12.61
CA THR A 44 -16.17 10.99 13.99
C THR A 44 -14.99 10.03 14.04
N GLU A 45 -14.34 9.93 15.20
CA GLU A 45 -13.15 9.09 15.38
C GLU A 45 -13.44 7.61 15.10
N ASP A 46 -14.64 7.13 15.47
CA ASP A 46 -15.08 5.76 15.19
C ASP A 46 -15.22 5.48 13.69
N GLU A 47 -15.78 6.43 12.93
CA GLU A 47 -15.92 6.30 11.47
C GLU A 47 -14.54 6.35 10.79
N ARG A 48 -13.61 7.15 11.31
CA ARG A 48 -12.22 7.20 10.83
C ARG A 48 -11.49 5.88 11.04
N LEU A 49 -11.64 5.26 12.21
CA LEU A 49 -11.04 3.96 12.53
C LEU A 49 -11.61 2.85 11.64
N ASP A 50 -12.92 2.85 11.36
CA ASP A 50 -13.52 1.89 10.43
C ASP A 50 -12.99 2.08 8.99
N LEU A 51 -12.89 3.33 8.55
CA LEU A 51 -12.28 3.68 7.26
C LEU A 51 -10.81 3.26 7.17
N GLU A 52 -10.05 3.40 8.24
CA GLU A 52 -8.66 2.94 8.30
C GLU A 52 -8.58 1.42 8.18
N LYS A 53 -9.38 0.67 8.95
CA LYS A 53 -9.43 -0.80 8.88
C LYS A 53 -9.75 -1.29 7.46
N ARG A 54 -10.69 -0.63 6.78
CA ARG A 54 -11.03 -0.93 5.37
C ARG A 54 -9.95 -0.50 4.37
N THR A 55 -9.08 0.44 4.75
CA THR A 55 -8.00 0.94 3.90
C THR A 55 -6.75 0.06 3.96
N ILE A 56 -6.49 -0.58 5.10
CA ILE A 56 -5.37 -1.53 5.28
C ILE A 56 -5.29 -2.59 4.17
N PRO A 57 -6.33 -3.40 3.89
CA PRO A 57 -6.24 -4.46 2.88
C PRO A 57 -5.98 -3.90 1.47
N ILE A 58 -6.52 -2.72 1.15
CA ILE A 58 -6.29 -2.04 -0.13
C ILE A 58 -4.84 -1.57 -0.23
N ALA A 59 -4.31 -0.98 0.83
CA ALA A 59 -2.92 -0.55 0.89
C ALA A 59 -1.96 -1.74 0.76
N VAL A 60 -2.23 -2.84 1.47
CA VAL A 60 -1.46 -4.09 1.35
C VAL A 60 -1.48 -4.60 -0.09
N PHE A 61 -2.67 -4.67 -0.71
CA PHE A 61 -2.81 -5.16 -2.09
C PHE A 61 -2.03 -4.31 -3.10
N ILE A 62 -2.21 -2.99 -3.05
CA ILE A 62 -1.51 -2.06 -3.96
C ILE A 62 -0.01 -2.17 -3.78
N VAL A 63 0.46 -2.10 -2.54
CA VAL A 63 1.90 -2.06 -2.24
C VAL A 63 2.60 -3.38 -2.56
N THR A 64 1.93 -4.52 -2.31
CA THR A 64 2.44 -5.83 -2.72
C THR A 64 2.55 -5.90 -4.23
N THR A 65 1.48 -5.54 -4.95
CA THR A 65 1.46 -5.54 -6.42
C THR A 65 2.55 -4.64 -7.00
N PHE A 66 2.70 -3.41 -6.49
CA PHE A 66 3.74 -2.47 -6.91
C PHE A 66 5.14 -3.00 -6.63
N SER A 67 5.35 -3.65 -5.48
CA SER A 67 6.68 -4.16 -5.13
C SER A 67 7.10 -5.32 -6.02
N PHE A 68 6.16 -6.22 -6.34
CA PHE A 68 6.38 -7.28 -7.32
C PHE A 68 6.62 -6.73 -8.72
N LEU A 69 5.80 -5.79 -9.19
CA LEU A 69 5.98 -5.20 -10.52
C LEU A 69 7.30 -4.43 -10.64
N PHE A 70 7.62 -3.61 -9.63
CA PHE A 70 8.85 -2.85 -9.60
C PHE A 70 10.07 -3.78 -9.66
N ASN A 71 10.07 -4.84 -8.86
CA ASN A 71 11.17 -5.78 -8.86
C ASN A 71 11.22 -6.61 -10.14
N SER A 72 10.08 -6.95 -10.74
CA SER A 72 10.04 -7.61 -12.05
C SER A 72 10.62 -6.73 -13.15
N VAL A 73 10.28 -5.44 -13.18
CA VAL A 73 10.82 -4.47 -14.14
C VAL A 73 12.31 -4.24 -13.90
N ILE A 74 12.74 -4.09 -12.65
CA ILE A 74 14.16 -3.93 -12.30
C ILE A 74 14.94 -5.19 -12.66
N MET A 75 14.51 -6.38 -12.22
CA MET A 75 15.25 -7.61 -12.54
C MET A 75 15.29 -7.87 -14.04
N ASN A 76 14.21 -7.61 -14.79
CA ASN A 76 14.21 -7.72 -16.25
C ASN A 76 15.11 -6.68 -16.96
N LYS A 77 15.51 -5.62 -16.27
CA LYS A 77 16.41 -4.59 -16.82
C LYS A 77 17.88 -4.87 -16.49
N TYR A 78 18.16 -5.56 -15.39
CA TYR A 78 19.51 -5.82 -14.90
C TYR A 78 19.99 -7.27 -15.10
N PHE A 79 19.09 -8.18 -15.50
CA PHE A 79 19.36 -9.54 -15.96
C PHE A 79 18.72 -9.76 -17.34
#